data_AF-A0A520ICS6-F1
#
_entry.id   AF-A0A520ICS6-F1
#
_cell.length_a   1.000
_cell.length_b   1.000
_cell.length_c   1.000
_cell.angle_alpha   90.00
_cell.angle_beta   90.00
_cell.angle_gamma   90.00
#
_symmetry.space_group_name_H-M   'P 1'
#
loop_
_entity.id
_entity.type
_entity.pdbx_description
1 polymer ?
#
loop_
_entity_poly.entity_id
_entity_poly.type
_entity_poly.pdbx_seq_one_letter_code
_entity_poly.pdbx_strand_id
1 'polypeptide(L)'
;MTVAGGATPVSEAALAGALQKVATRCGRLSDEQVRSLRRRRRSATAAVATAPVAIALLFMASDGFVGTPTAPRVATRMFATRAGERTTVTLADGSTVSLNGATRLQIVYADGQRRAELLAGQAFFDVRHDEGAR
;
A
#
# COMPACT_ATOMS: atom_id res chain seq x y z
N MET A 1 70.30 -14.95 25.38
CA MET A 1 69.02 -15.63 25.64
C MET A 1 68.37 -14.97 26.85
N THR A 2 67.25 -14.28 26.62
CA THR A 2 66.19 -13.95 27.59
C THR A 2 66.52 -13.04 28.78
N VAL A 3 66.09 -11.78 28.69
CA VAL A 3 65.61 -10.99 29.85
C VAL A 3 64.19 -10.57 29.47
N ALA A 4 63.20 -11.45 29.65
CA ALA A 4 62.36 -11.56 30.85
C ALA A 4 61.68 -10.22 31.18
N GLY A 5 60.47 -10.03 30.62
CA GLY A 5 59.58 -8.93 30.95
C GLY A 5 59.12 -9.01 32.40
N GLY A 6 59.16 -7.87 33.09
CA GLY A 6 58.64 -7.71 34.44
C GLY A 6 57.73 -6.49 34.48
N ALA A 7 56.46 -6.66 34.09
CA ALA A 7 55.43 -5.73 34.53
C ALA A 7 55.35 -5.86 36.05
N THR A 8 55.90 -4.89 36.79
CA THR A 8 55.83 -4.86 38.25
C THR A 8 54.37 -4.92 38.69
N PRO A 9 53.97 -5.86 39.57
CA PRO A 9 52.60 -5.91 40.06
C PRO A 9 52.32 -4.58 40.76
N VAL A 10 51.25 -3.90 40.34
CA VAL A 10 50.79 -2.67 40.99
C VAL A 10 50.58 -3.00 42.45
N SER A 11 51.33 -2.33 43.35
CA SER A 11 51.22 -2.60 44.77
C SER A 11 49.81 -2.24 45.25
N GLU A 12 49.20 -3.13 46.04
CA GLU A 12 47.85 -2.96 46.57
C GLU A 12 47.70 -1.61 47.31
N ALA A 13 48.76 -1.18 48.00
CA ALA A 13 48.82 0.12 48.66
C ALA A 13 48.78 1.30 47.69
N ALA A 14 49.46 1.23 46.54
CA ALA A 14 49.41 2.28 45.52
C ALA A 14 48.05 2.32 44.82
N LEU A 15 47.45 1.16 44.56
CA LEU A 15 46.11 1.05 43.99
C LEU A 15 45.06 1.61 44.96
N ALA A 16 45.12 1.23 46.24
CA ALA A 16 44.20 1.72 47.27
C ALA A 16 44.29 3.24 47.44
N GLY A 17 45.51 3.79 47.47
CA GLY A 17 45.71 5.24 47.54
C GLY A 17 45.19 6.00 46.31
N ALA A 18 45.37 5.43 45.11
CA ALA A 18 44.83 6.00 43.88
C ALA A 18 43.30 5.97 43.85
N LEU A 19 42.69 4.85 44.25
CA LEU A 19 41.24 4.70 44.33
C LEU A 19 40.63 5.66 45.37
N GLN A 20 41.27 5.85 46.52
CA GLN A 20 40.81 6.79 47.54
C GLN A 20 40.82 8.24 47.03
N LYS A 21 41.86 8.66 46.30
CA LYS A 21 41.93 9.99 45.67
C LYS A 21 40.83 10.22 44.65
N VAL A 22 40.41 9.18 43.93
CA VAL A 22 39.30 9.25 42.97
C VAL A 22 37.97 9.25 43.70
N ALA A 23 37.80 8.42 44.73
CA ALA A 23 36.59 8.31 45.52
C ALA A 23 36.25 9.60 46.28
N THR A 24 37.25 10.35 46.75
CA THR A 24 37.02 11.66 47.39
C THR A 24 36.64 12.75 46.39
N ARG A 25 37.01 12.59 45.12
CA ARG A 25 36.68 13.53 44.04
C ARG A 25 35.30 13.28 43.43
N CYS A 26 34.87 12.03 43.43
CA CYS A 26 33.55 11.61 42.98
C CYS A 26 32.59 11.51 44.18
N GLY A 27 31.76 12.54 44.38
CA GLY A 27 30.64 12.43 45.33
C GLY A 27 29.81 11.19 45.02
N ARG A 28 29.42 10.42 46.05
CA ARG A 28 28.58 9.24 45.87
C ARG A 28 27.28 9.70 45.19
N LEU A 29 27.04 9.22 43.97
CA LEU A 29 25.76 9.41 43.32
C LEU A 29 24.68 8.84 44.24
N SER A 30 23.65 9.64 44.52
CA SER A 30 22.53 9.13 45.29
C SER A 30 21.86 7.99 44.50
N ASP A 31 21.30 7.01 45.21
CA ASP A 31 20.58 5.91 44.56
C ASP A 31 19.44 6.44 43.68
N GLU A 32 18.92 7.62 44.00
CA GLU A 32 17.90 8.34 43.23
C GLU A 32 18.45 8.88 41.89
N GLN A 33 19.66 9.43 41.87
CA GLN A 33 20.35 9.84 40.64
C GLN A 33 20.63 8.62 39.75
N VAL A 34 21.03 7.49 40.32
CA VAL A 34 21.24 6.24 39.56
C VAL A 34 19.92 5.71 38.97
N ARG A 35 18.83 5.75 39.75
CA ARG A 35 17.50 5.30 39.29
C ARG A 35 16.92 6.21 38.20
N SER A 36 17.04 7.53 38.33
CA SER A 36 16.54 8.49 37.34
C SER A 36 17.26 8.37 35.99
N LEU A 37 18.59 8.18 35.99
CA LEU A 37 19.37 7.93 34.78
C LEU A 37 18.96 6.63 34.07
N ARG A 38 18.71 5.54 34.83
CA ARG A 38 18.20 4.28 34.27
C ARG A 38 16.79 4.42 33.70
N ARG A 39 15.90 5.15 34.39
CA ARG A 39 14.51 5.36 33.95
C ARG A 39 14.45 6.17 32.65
N ARG A 40 15.26 7.23 32.56
CA ARG A 40 15.37 8.09 31.36
C ARG A 40 15.94 7.34 30.15
N ARG A 41 16.92 6.46 30.37
CA ARG A 41 17.44 5.58 29.31
C ARG A 41 16.39 4.58 28.82
N ARG A 42 15.66 3.93 29.73
CA ARG A 42 14.59 2.96 29.37
C ARG A 42 13.43 3.62 28.62
N SER A 43 13.02 4.82 29.01
CA SER A 43 11.94 5.55 28.34
C SER A 43 12.35 6.04 26.96
N ALA A 44 13.61 6.46 26.79
CA ALA A 44 14.14 6.86 25.47
C ALA A 44 14.22 5.67 24.51
N THR A 45 14.61 4.47 24.99
CA THR A 45 14.66 3.26 24.15
C THR A 45 13.28 2.71 23.79
N ALA A 46 12.28 2.86 24.67
CA ALA A 46 10.92 2.39 24.40
C ALA A 46 10.20 3.23 23.32
N ALA A 47 10.52 4.53 23.23
CA ALA A 47 9.91 5.43 22.25
C ALA A 47 10.42 5.21 20.81
N VAL A 48 11.62 4.66 20.64
CA VAL A 48 12.24 4.44 19.32
C VAL A 48 11.76 3.14 18.65
N ALA A 49 11.25 2.17 19.42
CA ALA A 49 10.86 0.86 18.92
C ALA A 49 9.47 0.81 18.24
N THR A 50 8.61 1.81 18.42
CA THR A 50 7.22 1.80 17.93
C THR A 50 6.99 2.62 16.67
N ALA A 51 7.91 3.52 16.32
CA ALA A 51 7.81 4.38 15.14
C ALA A 51 7.67 3.64 13.79
N PRO A 52 8.38 2.53 13.50
CA PRO A 52 8.28 1.90 12.18
C PRO A 52 6.95 1.16 11.96
N VAL A 53 6.32 0.65 13.03
CA VAL A 53 5.05 -0.10 12.94
C VAL A 53 3.89 0.84 12.58
N ALA A 54 3.85 2.04 13.16
CA ALA A 54 2.81 3.02 12.86
C ALA A 54 2.87 3.52 11.41
N ILE A 55 4.08 3.70 10.87
CA ILE A 55 4.29 4.12 9.48
C ILE A 55 3.84 3.01 8.52
N ALA A 56 4.21 1.75 8.78
CA ALA A 56 3.79 0.61 7.96
C ALA A 56 2.26 0.42 7.91
N LEU A 57 1.57 0.61 9.04
CA LEU A 57 0.11 0.57 9.11
C LEU A 57 -0.53 1.71 8.30
N LEU A 58 0.06 2.91 8.31
CA LEU A 58 -0.44 4.05 7.53
C LEU A 58 -0.31 3.81 6.01
N PHE A 59 0.80 3.22 5.56
CA PHE A 59 1.00 2.86 4.14
C PHE A 59 0.09 1.72 3.68
N MET A 60 -0.16 0.72 4.55
CA MET A 60 -1.10 -0.37 4.25
C MET A 60 -2.56 0.09 4.23
N ALA A 61 -2.93 1.08 5.05
CA ALA A 61 -4.28 1.62 5.11
C ALA A 61 -4.57 2.69 4.04
N SER A 62 -3.54 3.21 3.36
CA SER A 62 -3.75 4.14 2.25
C SER A 62 -4.00 3.37 0.95
N ASP A 63 -5.25 3.42 0.46
CA ASP A 63 -5.66 3.00 -0.90
C ASP A 63 -4.86 3.70 -2.04
N GLY A 64 -3.97 4.64 -1.71
CA GLY A 64 -3.24 5.47 -2.66
C GLY A 64 -1.83 4.99 -3.05
N PHE A 65 -1.26 3.97 -2.39
CA PHE A 65 0.12 3.53 -2.74
C PHE A 65 0.16 2.50 -3.87
N VAL A 66 -0.87 1.66 -3.98
CA VAL A 66 -1.09 0.83 -5.16
C VAL A 66 -2.13 1.55 -5.99
N GLY A 67 -1.67 2.47 -6.85
CA GLY A 67 -2.54 3.07 -7.86
C GLY A 67 -3.23 1.93 -8.59
N THR A 68 -4.50 1.67 -8.26
CA THR A 68 -5.27 0.70 -9.02
C THR A 68 -5.32 1.28 -10.42
N PRO A 69 -4.72 0.61 -11.42
CA PRO A 69 -4.86 1.08 -12.78
C PRO A 69 -6.36 1.13 -13.00
N THR A 70 -6.89 2.35 -13.14
CA THR A 70 -8.26 2.56 -13.60
C THR A 70 -8.24 2.11 -15.04
N ALA A 71 -8.29 0.79 -15.25
CA ALA A 71 -8.41 0.22 -16.57
C ALA A 71 -9.69 0.82 -17.14
N PRO A 72 -9.65 1.36 -18.37
CA PRO A 72 -10.86 1.84 -19.01
C PRO A 72 -11.89 0.70 -18.95
N ARG A 73 -13.07 0.99 -18.41
CA ARG A 73 -14.14 0.00 -18.23
C ARG A 73 -14.71 -0.33 -19.60
N VAL A 74 -14.04 -1.22 -20.33
CA VAL A 74 -14.52 -1.74 -21.61
C VAL A 74 -15.50 -2.87 -21.33
N ALA A 75 -16.76 -2.69 -21.71
CA ALA A 75 -17.78 -3.73 -21.62
C ALA A 75 -18.20 -4.17 -23.03
N THR A 76 -18.09 -5.46 -23.33
CA THR A 76 -18.53 -6.04 -24.62
C THR A 76 -19.75 -6.91 -24.40
N ARG A 77 -20.78 -6.74 -25.23
CA ARG A 77 -21.95 -7.63 -25.29
C ARG A 77 -22.12 -8.18 -26.70
N MET A 78 -22.51 -9.45 -26.80
CA MET A 78 -22.74 -10.12 -28.08
C MET A 78 -24.17 -10.66 -28.11
N PHE A 79 -24.88 -10.39 -29.21
CA PHE A 79 -26.24 -10.83 -29.47
C PHE A 79 -26.25 -11.71 -30.72
N ALA A 80 -26.98 -12.82 -30.64
CA ALA A 80 -27.15 -13.73 -31.76
C ALA A 80 -28.58 -14.27 -31.79
N THR A 81 -29.17 -14.35 -32.97
CA THR A 81 -30.50 -14.95 -33.21
C THR A 81 -30.38 -16.13 -34.15
N ARG A 82 -31.23 -17.16 -33.97
CA ARG A 82 -31.33 -18.26 -34.94
C ARG A 82 -32.03 -17.81 -36.21
N ALA A 83 -31.96 -18.63 -37.27
CA ALA A 83 -32.73 -18.39 -38.49
C ALA A 83 -34.23 -18.41 -38.16
N GLY A 84 -34.97 -17.40 -38.64
CA GLY A 84 -36.40 -17.22 -38.34
C GLY A 84 -36.71 -16.62 -36.96
N GLU A 85 -35.73 -16.50 -36.06
CA GLU A 85 -35.91 -15.90 -34.73
C GLU A 85 -35.75 -14.38 -34.79
N ARG A 86 -36.75 -13.66 -34.27
CA ARG A 86 -36.70 -12.19 -34.10
C ARG A 86 -36.76 -11.84 -32.63
N THR A 87 -35.90 -10.92 -32.20
CA THR A 87 -35.82 -10.52 -30.79
C THR A 87 -35.58 -9.02 -30.69
N THR A 88 -36.27 -8.36 -29.77
CA THR A 88 -36.03 -6.97 -29.41
C THR A 88 -35.33 -6.91 -28.06
N VAL A 89 -34.24 -6.15 -27.98
CA VAL A 89 -33.43 -5.99 -26.78
C VAL A 89 -33.34 -4.51 -26.42
N THR A 90 -33.56 -4.20 -25.15
CA THR A 90 -33.30 -2.86 -24.59
C THR A 90 -31.86 -2.78 -24.09
N LEU A 91 -31.14 -1.75 -24.52
CA LEU A 91 -29.74 -1.52 -24.18
C LEU A 91 -29.63 -0.69 -22.90
N ALA A 92 -28.41 -0.60 -22.34
CA ALA A 92 -28.17 0.07 -21.06
C ALA A 92 -28.44 1.58 -21.09
N ASP A 93 -28.39 2.20 -22.27
CA ASP A 93 -28.71 3.61 -22.51
C ASP A 93 -30.21 3.85 -22.78
N GLY A 94 -31.02 2.80 -22.74
CA GLY A 94 -32.45 2.86 -23.07
C GLY A 94 -32.76 2.86 -24.57
N SER A 95 -31.74 2.77 -25.45
CA SER A 95 -31.98 2.48 -26.87
C SER A 95 -32.56 1.08 -27.04
N THR A 96 -33.31 0.85 -28.12
CA THR A 96 -33.83 -0.49 -28.44
C THR A 96 -33.26 -1.01 -29.75
N VAL A 97 -33.01 -2.31 -29.80
CA VAL A 97 -32.48 -2.98 -30.98
C VAL A 97 -33.33 -4.18 -31.33
N SER A 98 -33.86 -4.18 -32.54
CA SER A 98 -34.62 -5.30 -33.10
C SER A 98 -33.72 -6.12 -34.02
N LEU A 99 -33.44 -7.36 -33.62
CA LEU A 99 -32.62 -8.32 -34.34
C LEU A 99 -33.51 -9.22 -35.21
N ASN A 100 -33.23 -9.30 -36.50
CA ASN A 100 -33.89 -10.24 -37.41
C ASN A 100 -33.26 -11.64 -37.33
N GLY A 101 -33.81 -12.61 -38.07
CA GLY A 101 -33.26 -13.96 -38.11
C GLY A 101 -31.82 -14.03 -38.62
N ALA A 102 -31.05 -14.98 -38.06
CA ALA A 102 -29.64 -15.22 -38.40
C ALA A 102 -28.75 -13.97 -38.23
N THR A 103 -29.00 -13.18 -37.19
CA THR A 103 -28.26 -11.95 -36.91
C THR A 103 -27.17 -12.18 -35.87
N ARG A 104 -26.01 -11.55 -36.06
CA ARG A 104 -24.92 -11.47 -35.07
C ARG A 104 -24.50 -10.03 -34.91
N LEU A 105 -24.64 -9.51 -33.70
CA LEU A 105 -24.37 -8.12 -33.36
C LEU A 105 -23.45 -8.06 -32.13
N GLN A 106 -22.37 -7.29 -32.23
CA GLN A 106 -21.47 -6.98 -31.13
C GLN A 106 -21.63 -5.51 -30.72
N ILE A 107 -21.69 -5.25 -29.41
CA ILE A 107 -21.75 -3.90 -28.85
C ILE A 107 -20.61 -3.74 -27.86
N VAL A 108 -19.77 -2.74 -28.10
CA VAL A 108 -18.64 -2.37 -27.24
C VAL A 108 -18.92 -1.01 -26.63
N TYR A 109 -18.87 -0.95 -25.31
CA TYR A 109 -18.93 0.29 -24.53
C TYR A 109 -17.50 0.61 -24.07
N ALA A 110 -16.95 1.72 -24.55
CA ALA A 110 -15.59 2.17 -24.21
C ALA A 110 -15.55 3.71 -24.19
N ASP A 111 -14.85 4.29 -23.22
CA ASP A 111 -14.58 5.74 -23.14
C ASP A 111 -15.84 6.63 -23.25
N GLY A 112 -16.95 6.18 -22.68
CA GLY A 112 -18.23 6.90 -22.74
C GLY A 112 -18.94 6.81 -24.11
N GLN A 113 -18.37 6.09 -25.07
CA GLN A 113 -18.95 5.85 -26.38
C GLN A 113 -19.49 4.42 -26.50
N ARG A 114 -20.53 4.25 -27.33
CA ARG A 114 -21.08 2.95 -27.71
C ARG A 114 -20.81 2.68 -29.18
N ARG A 115 -20.07 1.62 -29.48
CA ARG A 115 -19.82 1.13 -30.84
C ARG A 115 -20.61 -0.16 -31.07
N ALA A 116 -21.39 -0.20 -32.15
CA ALA A 116 -22.13 -1.39 -32.57
C ALA A 116 -21.54 -1.91 -33.88
N GLU A 117 -21.28 -3.21 -33.96
CA GLU A 117 -20.73 -3.89 -35.13
C GLU A 117 -21.62 -5.07 -35.51
N LEU A 118 -22.23 -4.97 -36.70
CA LEU A 118 -23.08 -6.01 -37.26
C LEU A 118 -22.21 -6.99 -38.04
N LEU A 119 -22.00 -8.18 -37.48
CA LEU A 119 -21.17 -9.23 -38.07
C LEU A 119 -21.93 -10.02 -39.15
N ALA A 120 -23.24 -10.19 -38.98
CA ALA A 120 -24.11 -10.88 -39.93
C ALA A 120 -25.58 -10.53 -39.72
N GLY A 121 -26.40 -10.70 -40.76
CA GLY A 121 -27.86 -10.57 -40.69
C GLY A 121 -28.31 -9.11 -40.77
N GLN A 122 -29.34 -8.76 -39.99
CA GLN A 122 -29.95 -7.43 -40.03
C GLN A 122 -30.42 -7.03 -38.64
N ALA A 123 -30.11 -5.79 -38.26
CA ALA A 123 -30.57 -5.20 -37.02
C ALA A 123 -31.13 -3.79 -37.29
N PHE A 124 -32.24 -3.48 -36.63
CA PHE A 124 -32.82 -2.13 -36.62
C PHE A 124 -32.57 -1.50 -35.26
N PHE A 125 -32.04 -0.27 -35.27
CA PHE A 125 -31.68 0.47 -34.06
C PHE A 125 -32.62 1.67 -33.91
N ASP A 126 -33.29 1.74 -32.77
CA ASP A 126 -33.97 2.94 -32.31
C ASP A 126 -33.13 3.54 -31.18
N VAL A 127 -32.34 4.56 -31.54
CA VAL A 127 -31.33 5.15 -30.68
C VAL A 127 -31.94 6.33 -29.93
N ARG A 128 -31.95 6.24 -28.60
CA ARG A 128 -32.24 7.40 -27.77
C ARG A 128 -31.01 8.30 -27.78
N HIS A 129 -31.14 9.48 -28.39
CA HIS A 129 -30.10 10.49 -28.32
C HIS A 129 -30.02 11.05 -26.89
N ASP A 130 -28.81 11.05 -26.36
CA ASP A 130 -28.46 11.81 -25.17
C ASP A 130 -27.82 13.13 -25.65
N GLU A 131 -28.34 14.28 -25.22
CA GLU A 131 -27.80 15.61 -25.57
C GLU A 131 -26.55 15.98 -24.73
N GLY A 132 -25.84 14.97 -24.24
CA GLY A 132 -24.68 15.11 -23.38
C GLY A 132 -23.41 15.55 -24.12
N ALA A 133 -23.19 16.88 -24.12
CA ALA A 133 -21.92 17.59 -24.25
C ALA A 133 -21.17 17.49 -25.60
N ARG A 134 -21.11 18.65 -26.28
CA ARG A 134 -20.05 19.00 -27.23
C ARG A 134 -18.67 19.04 -26.57
#